data_AF-A0A357TJY1-F1
#
_entry.id   AF-A0A357TJY1-F1
#
_cell.length_a   1.000
_cell.length_b   1.000
_cell.length_c   1.000
_cell.angle_alpha   90.00
_cell.angle_beta   90.00
_cell.angle_gamma   90.00
#
_symmetry.space_group_name_H-M   'P 1'
#
loop_
_entity.id
_entity.type
_entity.pdbx_description
1 polymer ?
#
loop_
_entity_poly.entity_id
_entity_poly.type
_entity_poly.pdbx_seq_one_letter_code
_entity_poly.pdbx_strand_id
1 'polypeptide(L)'
;LLTACYPSTASGYCTERSWEDCTNRLLTRGLLVSGSGETEYDALYDLLGSLSIIPTSGPFFLRLASFVKLTLLAHVPVSAARKLFQKDKRTKYETLVMRLAGQALLSTAEIIKCIDKNISRLPNECALLDSLYGDETTTSDNIASMVKISQSSKPVTLAVANLYLRQQIIFERV
;
A
#
# COMPACT_ATOMS: atom_id res chain seq x y z
N LEU A 1 44.21 -39.43 -15.04
CA LEU A 1 42.93 -38.74 -14.78
C LEU A 1 42.92 -37.38 -15.47
N LEU A 2 43.10 -37.38 -16.79
CA LEU A 2 42.93 -36.24 -17.68
C LEU A 2 42.31 -36.81 -18.95
N THR A 3 41.06 -36.46 -19.24
CA THR A 3 40.45 -36.69 -20.56
C THR A 3 39.89 -35.36 -21.03
N ALA A 4 40.48 -34.86 -22.10
CA ALA A 4 40.09 -33.66 -22.83
C ALA A 4 38.95 -33.97 -23.82
N CYS A 5 38.15 -32.96 -24.18
CA CYS A 5 37.76 -32.70 -25.58
C CYS A 5 37.33 -31.24 -25.76
N TYR A 6 37.70 -30.71 -26.94
CA TYR A 6 37.85 -29.31 -27.34
C TYR A 6 36.52 -28.75 -27.97
N PRO A 7 36.46 -27.54 -28.57
CA PRO A 7 35.43 -26.52 -28.40
C PRO A 7 34.36 -26.58 -29.50
N SER A 8 33.25 -25.86 -29.33
CA SER A 8 32.38 -25.51 -30.46
C SER A 8 31.78 -24.13 -30.24
N THR A 9 32.12 -23.25 -31.17
CA THR A 9 31.60 -21.91 -31.34
C THR A 9 30.08 -21.90 -31.42
N ALA A 10 29.43 -21.30 -30.43
CA ALA A 10 28.15 -20.65 -30.60
C ALA A 10 28.24 -19.32 -29.84
N SER A 11 28.16 -18.22 -30.59
CA SER A 11 28.00 -16.87 -30.09
C SER A 11 26.67 -16.76 -29.33
N GLY A 12 26.63 -17.25 -28.11
CA GLY A 12 25.57 -17.01 -27.15
C GLY A 12 26.01 -15.90 -26.22
N TYR A 13 25.42 -14.72 -26.35
CA TYR A 13 25.52 -13.68 -25.33
C TYR A 13 24.94 -14.25 -24.02
N CYS A 14 25.77 -14.83 -23.16
CA CYS A 14 25.44 -14.97 -21.75
C CYS A 14 25.52 -13.57 -21.14
N THR A 15 24.46 -12.78 -21.28
CA THR A 15 24.19 -11.72 -20.31
C THR A 15 23.78 -12.39 -19.01
N GLU A 16 24.76 -12.95 -18.30
CA GLU A 16 24.62 -13.33 -16.90
C GLU A 16 24.62 -12.01 -16.11
N ARG A 17 23.51 -11.27 -16.20
CA ARG A 17 23.29 -10.10 -15.36
C ARG A 17 23.10 -10.60 -13.94
N SER A 18 23.81 -10.00 -12.98
CA SER A 18 23.60 -10.36 -11.58
C SER A 18 22.15 -10.04 -11.19
N TRP A 19 21.63 -10.81 -10.24
CA TRP A 19 20.29 -10.58 -9.69
C TRP A 19 20.14 -9.14 -9.16
N GLU A 20 21.22 -8.56 -8.61
CA GLU A 20 21.21 -7.18 -8.11
C GLU A 20 21.00 -6.17 -9.24
N ASP A 21 21.63 -6.36 -10.40
CA ASP A 21 21.45 -5.48 -11.56
C ASP A 21 20.01 -5.53 -12.09
N CYS A 22 19.39 -6.71 -12.07
CA CYS A 22 17.98 -6.86 -12.44
C CYS A 22 17.07 -6.14 -11.44
N THR A 23 17.31 -6.36 -10.15
CA THR A 23 16.54 -5.78 -9.04
C THR A 23 16.65 -4.26 -9.03
N ASN A 24 17.86 -3.72 -9.20
CA ASN A 24 18.12 -2.29 -9.32
C ASN A 24 17.39 -1.70 -10.51
N ARG A 25 17.41 -2.38 -11.68
CA ARG A 25 16.65 -1.92 -12.85
C ARG A 25 15.13 -1.94 -12.66
N LEU A 26 14.60 -2.82 -11.81
CA LEU A 26 13.18 -2.84 -11.46
C LEU A 26 12.86 -1.73 -10.45
N LEU A 27 13.72 -1.50 -9.46
CA LEU A 27 13.60 -0.40 -8.50
C LEU A 27 13.65 0.96 -9.22
N THR A 28 14.63 1.19 -10.10
CA THR A 28 14.77 2.44 -10.87
C THR A 28 13.59 2.67 -11.80
N ARG A 29 12.97 1.59 -12.31
CA ARG A 29 11.75 1.68 -13.14
C ARG A 29 10.45 1.78 -12.32
N GLY A 30 10.52 1.75 -10.99
CA GLY A 30 9.34 1.75 -10.11
C GLY A 30 8.50 0.47 -10.17
N LEU A 31 9.06 -0.62 -10.70
CA LEU A 31 8.40 -1.93 -10.81
C LEU A 31 8.58 -2.80 -9.56
N LEU A 32 9.51 -2.40 -8.69
CA LEU A 32 9.78 -3.03 -7.41
C LEU A 32 9.89 -1.93 -6.36
N VAL A 33 9.36 -2.20 -5.17
CA VAL A 33 9.55 -1.34 -4.00
C VAL A 33 10.22 -2.22 -2.94
N SER A 34 11.22 -1.67 -2.27
CA SER A 34 11.94 -2.32 -1.17
C SER A 34 11.93 -1.37 0.02
N GLY A 35 11.72 -1.93 1.21
CA GLY A 35 11.85 -1.23 2.48
C GLY A 35 12.91 -1.92 3.32
N SER A 36 13.66 -1.15 4.08
CA SER A 36 14.76 -1.62 4.92
C SER A 36 14.51 -1.25 6.38
N GLY A 37 14.96 -2.10 7.31
CA GLY A 37 14.80 -1.84 8.73
C GLY A 37 15.44 -2.92 9.60
N GLU A 38 15.64 -2.59 10.88
CA GLU A 38 16.18 -3.53 11.88
C GLU A 38 15.17 -4.63 12.22
N THR A 39 13.87 -4.34 12.11
CA THR A 39 12.78 -5.30 12.30
C THR A 39 11.90 -5.42 11.06
N GLU A 40 11.13 -6.51 10.98
CA GLU A 40 10.12 -6.70 9.91
C GLU A 40 9.12 -5.55 9.85
N TYR A 41 8.76 -5.01 11.02
CA TYR A 41 7.91 -3.84 11.12
C TYR A 41 8.59 -2.59 10.54
N ASP A 42 9.85 -2.38 10.86
CA ASP A 42 10.59 -1.21 10.38
C ASP A 42 10.74 -1.23 8.87
N ALA A 43 11.03 -2.39 8.28
CA ALA A 43 11.10 -2.56 6.83
C ALA A 43 9.74 -2.32 6.16
N LEU A 44 8.65 -2.83 6.76
CA LEU A 44 7.30 -2.58 6.25
C LEU A 44 6.91 -1.11 6.37
N TYR A 45 7.26 -0.47 7.48
CA TYR A 45 6.99 0.95 7.71
C TYR A 45 7.77 1.82 6.73
N ASP A 46 9.04 1.51 6.49
CA ASP A 46 9.88 2.22 5.50
C ASP A 46 9.28 2.16 4.10
N LEU A 47 8.71 0.99 3.73
CA LEU A 47 8.01 0.80 2.47
C LEU A 47 6.72 1.63 2.35
N LEU A 48 5.89 1.62 3.39
CA LEU A 48 4.52 2.14 3.35
C LEU A 48 4.41 3.59 3.83
N GLY A 49 5.34 4.06 4.66
CA GLY A 49 5.28 5.31 5.41
C GLY A 49 5.08 6.53 4.50
N SER A 50 5.80 6.54 3.37
CA SER A 50 5.77 7.62 2.38
C SER A 50 4.71 7.45 1.28
N LEU A 51 4.06 6.29 1.21
CA LEU A 51 3.08 6.02 0.16
C LEU A 51 1.72 6.64 0.51
N SER A 52 1.18 7.41 -0.44
CA SER A 52 -0.17 7.96 -0.36
C SER A 52 -1.20 6.87 -0.61
N ILE A 53 -2.27 6.87 0.18
CA ILE A 53 -3.30 5.83 0.16
C ILE A 53 -4.52 6.35 -0.58
N ILE A 54 -4.92 5.63 -1.63
CA ILE A 54 -6.17 5.90 -2.36
C ILE A 54 -7.14 4.74 -2.11
N PRO A 55 -8.33 4.98 -1.54
CA PRO A 55 -9.31 3.93 -1.35
C PRO A 55 -9.94 3.49 -2.68
N THR A 56 -9.78 2.21 -3.03
CA THR A 56 -10.41 1.55 -4.19
C THR A 56 -11.88 1.23 -3.94
N SER A 57 -12.55 1.96 -3.05
CA SER A 57 -13.97 1.73 -2.73
C SER A 57 -14.84 2.13 -3.91
N GLY A 58 -14.91 1.25 -4.92
CA GLY A 58 -15.91 1.35 -5.96
C GLY A 58 -17.29 1.40 -5.30
N PRO A 59 -18.22 2.21 -5.83
CA PRO A 59 -19.55 2.32 -5.25
C PRO A 59 -20.18 0.93 -5.12
N PHE A 60 -21.02 0.72 -4.10
CA PHE A 60 -21.79 -0.51 -3.91
C PHE A 60 -22.46 -0.97 -5.23
N PHE A 61 -22.82 -0.02 -6.09
CA PHE A 61 -23.35 -0.23 -7.42
C PHE A 61 -22.46 -1.06 -8.35
N LEU A 62 -21.12 -0.98 -8.28
CA LEU A 62 -20.23 -1.83 -9.09
C LEU A 62 -20.22 -3.28 -8.60
N ARG A 63 -20.33 -3.49 -7.28
CA ARG A 63 -20.51 -4.83 -6.70
C ARG A 63 -21.88 -5.40 -7.07
N LEU A 64 -22.92 -4.55 -7.08
CA LEU A 64 -24.26 -4.92 -7.53
C LEU A 64 -24.30 -5.23 -9.03
N ALA A 65 -23.66 -4.42 -9.88
CA ALA A 65 -23.55 -4.67 -11.31
C ALA A 65 -22.77 -5.95 -11.59
N SER A 66 -21.67 -6.19 -10.87
CA SER A 66 -20.92 -7.46 -10.94
C SER A 66 -21.76 -8.65 -10.47
N PHE A 67 -22.56 -8.49 -9.41
CA PHE A 67 -23.48 -9.52 -8.95
C PHE A 67 -24.54 -9.84 -10.00
N VAL A 68 -25.19 -8.82 -10.57
CA VAL A 68 -26.19 -8.97 -11.64
C VAL A 68 -25.55 -9.62 -12.86
N LYS A 69 -24.35 -9.19 -13.25
CA LYS A 69 -23.60 -9.80 -14.36
C LYS A 69 -23.27 -11.26 -14.08
N LEU A 70 -22.81 -11.61 -12.89
CA LEU A 70 -22.46 -13.01 -12.54
C LEU A 70 -23.69 -13.91 -12.41
N THR A 71 -24.81 -13.39 -11.90
CA THR A 71 -26.06 -14.16 -11.78
C THR A 71 -26.79 -14.31 -13.12
N LEU A 72 -26.76 -13.29 -13.99
CA LEU A 72 -27.43 -13.34 -15.30
C LEU A 72 -26.58 -13.94 -16.43
N LEU A 73 -25.28 -13.60 -16.54
CA LEU A 73 -24.42 -14.12 -17.64
C LEU A 73 -23.76 -15.46 -17.30
N ALA A 74 -23.39 -15.70 -16.04
CA ALA A 74 -22.61 -16.88 -15.65
C ALA A 74 -23.42 -17.93 -14.88
N HIS A 75 -24.73 -17.72 -14.70
CA HIS A 75 -25.64 -18.61 -13.96
C HIS A 75 -25.11 -19.04 -12.58
N VAL A 76 -24.29 -18.21 -11.95
CA VAL A 76 -23.70 -18.51 -10.65
C VAL A 76 -24.81 -18.48 -9.60
N PRO A 77 -24.92 -19.51 -8.73
CA PRO A 77 -25.95 -19.54 -7.71
C PRO A 77 -25.85 -18.30 -6.81
N VAL A 78 -27.01 -17.72 -6.52
CA VAL A 78 -27.15 -16.47 -5.73
C VAL A 78 -26.42 -16.56 -4.40
N SER A 79 -26.33 -17.75 -3.78
CA SER A 79 -25.58 -17.99 -2.54
C SER A 79 -24.06 -17.76 -2.68
N ALA A 80 -23.47 -18.16 -3.81
CA ALA A 80 -22.06 -17.93 -4.11
C ALA A 80 -21.82 -16.46 -4.51
N ALA A 81 -22.70 -15.88 -5.33
CA ALA A 81 -22.61 -14.47 -5.71
C ALA A 81 -22.85 -13.53 -4.52
N ARG A 82 -23.64 -13.94 -3.51
CA ARG A 82 -23.85 -13.17 -2.26
C ARG A 82 -22.57 -13.03 -1.43
N LYS A 83 -21.52 -13.84 -1.68
CA LYS A 83 -20.19 -13.61 -1.11
C LYS A 83 -19.56 -12.29 -1.57
N LEU A 84 -19.92 -11.74 -2.74
CA LEU A 84 -19.49 -10.39 -3.14
C LEU A 84 -20.03 -9.29 -2.19
N PHE A 85 -21.14 -9.57 -1.52
CA PHE A 85 -21.76 -8.67 -0.55
C PHE A 85 -21.40 -9.01 0.90
N GLN A 86 -20.53 -10.00 1.14
CA GLN A 86 -20.01 -10.18 2.49
C GLN A 86 -19.29 -8.90 2.89
N LYS A 87 -19.87 -8.23 3.89
CA LYS A 87 -19.37 -6.96 4.41
C LYS A 87 -17.98 -7.26 4.97
N ASP A 88 -16.99 -6.64 4.37
CA ASP A 88 -15.61 -6.82 4.78
C ASP A 88 -15.46 -6.50 6.28
N LYS A 89 -14.88 -7.43 7.04
CA LYS A 89 -14.64 -7.26 8.47
C LYS A 89 -13.46 -6.32 8.62
N ARG A 90 -13.74 -5.02 8.66
CA ARG A 90 -12.72 -4.01 8.92
C ARG A 90 -12.46 -3.88 10.41
N THR A 91 -11.19 -3.79 10.79
CA THR A 91 -10.79 -3.42 12.14
C THR A 91 -11.08 -1.93 12.40
N LYS A 92 -10.93 -1.50 13.66
CA LYS A 92 -11.10 -0.08 14.03
C LYS A 92 -10.14 0.82 13.23
N TYR A 93 -8.86 0.45 13.17
CA TYR A 93 -7.84 1.21 12.43
C TYR A 93 -8.06 1.19 10.93
N GLU A 94 -8.47 0.06 10.34
CA GLU A 94 -8.79 0.00 8.90
C GLU A 94 -9.96 0.90 8.54
N THR A 95 -10.96 1.01 9.42
CA THR A 95 -12.09 1.93 9.21
C THR A 95 -11.65 3.39 9.29
N LEU A 96 -10.71 3.72 10.18
CA LEU A 96 -10.14 5.06 10.29
C LEU A 96 -9.29 5.41 9.06
N VAL A 97 -8.41 4.51 8.64
CA VAL A 97 -7.59 4.65 7.42
C VAL A 97 -8.48 4.94 6.20
N MET A 98 -9.50 4.10 5.98
CA MET A 98 -10.44 4.27 4.85
C MET A 98 -11.23 5.58 4.92
N ARG A 99 -11.52 6.09 6.12
CA ARG A 99 -12.24 7.35 6.31
C ARG A 99 -11.34 8.55 5.99
N LEU A 100 -10.12 8.55 6.51
CA LEU A 100 -9.16 9.66 6.32
C LEU A 100 -8.70 9.71 4.86
N ALA A 101 -8.30 8.57 4.30
CA ALA A 101 -7.91 8.47 2.88
C ALA A 101 -9.06 8.74 1.90
N GLY A 102 -10.32 8.63 2.35
CA GLY A 102 -11.49 8.98 1.54
C GLY A 102 -11.84 10.47 1.56
N GLN A 103 -11.22 11.25 2.46
CA GLN A 103 -11.45 12.69 2.61
C GLN A 103 -10.34 13.53 1.97
N ALA A 104 -9.10 13.05 2.03
CA ALA A 104 -7.94 13.69 1.42
C ALA A 104 -6.91 12.62 1.01
N LEU A 105 -6.06 12.97 0.05
CA LEU A 105 -4.91 12.13 -0.31
C LEU A 105 -3.86 12.25 0.79
N LEU A 106 -3.66 11.18 1.56
CA LEU A 106 -2.78 11.16 2.71
C LEU A 106 -1.84 9.95 2.66
N SER A 107 -0.58 10.18 3.04
CA SER A 107 0.40 9.13 3.29
C SER A 107 0.11 8.34 4.56
N THR A 108 0.67 7.13 4.67
CA THR A 108 0.56 6.32 5.89
C THR A 108 1.04 7.09 7.12
N ALA A 109 2.14 7.85 7.01
CA ALA A 109 2.66 8.67 8.09
C ALA A 109 1.69 9.78 8.51
N GLU A 110 1.08 10.47 7.55
CA GLU A 110 0.09 11.52 7.83
C GLU A 110 -1.19 10.95 8.46
N ILE A 111 -1.63 9.76 8.05
CA ILE A 111 -2.76 9.07 8.67
C ILE A 111 -2.45 8.73 10.14
N ILE A 112 -1.22 8.28 10.45
CA ILE A 112 -0.79 8.02 11.82
C ILE A 112 -0.83 9.32 12.63
N LYS A 113 -0.28 10.42 12.11
CA LYS A 113 -0.32 11.73 12.78
C LYS A 113 -1.76 12.22 13.01
N CYS A 114 -2.66 12.02 12.04
CA CYS A 114 -4.08 12.35 12.19
C CYS A 114 -4.73 11.56 13.34
N ILE A 115 -4.48 10.24 13.40
CA ILE A 115 -5.03 9.37 14.42
C ILE A 115 -4.51 9.75 15.81
N ASP A 116 -3.22 10.06 15.94
CA ASP A 116 -2.61 10.51 17.20
C ASP A 116 -3.21 11.83 17.69
N LYS A 117 -3.46 12.77 16.77
CA LYS A 117 -4.15 14.03 17.07
C LYS A 117 -5.67 13.87 17.22
N ASN A 118 -6.20 12.64 17.20
CA ASN A 118 -7.63 12.33 17.25
C ASN A 118 -8.46 13.01 16.15
N ILE A 119 -7.84 13.29 15.01
CA ILE A 119 -8.48 13.88 13.83
C ILE A 119 -9.19 12.75 13.09
N SER A 120 -10.52 12.82 13.06
CA SER A 120 -11.36 11.81 12.40
C SER A 120 -12.19 12.35 11.24
N ARG A 121 -12.17 13.67 11.06
CA ARG A 121 -12.80 14.39 9.94
C ARG A 121 -11.88 15.54 9.54
N LEU A 122 -11.62 15.67 8.25
CA LEU A 122 -10.83 16.74 7.67
C LEU A 122 -11.79 17.76 7.03
N PRO A 123 -12.01 18.93 7.67
CA PRO A 123 -13.01 19.89 7.20
C PRO A 123 -12.52 20.74 6.01
N ASN A 124 -11.21 20.96 5.86
CA ASN A 124 -10.57 21.70 4.76
C ASN A 124 -9.11 21.30 4.62
N GLU A 125 -8.57 21.29 3.39
CA GLU A 125 -7.16 21.00 3.11
C GLU A 125 -6.20 21.99 3.80
N CYS A 126 -6.54 23.28 3.86
CA CYS A 126 -5.73 24.26 4.59
C CYS A 126 -5.68 23.99 6.10
N ALA A 127 -6.82 23.65 6.71
CA ALA A 127 -6.89 23.33 8.14
C ALA A 127 -6.21 21.99 8.46
N LEU A 128 -6.22 21.05 7.52
CA LEU A 128 -5.43 19.81 7.56
C LEU A 128 -3.94 20.15 7.58
N LEU A 129 -3.48 20.98 6.65
CA LEU A 129 -2.06 21.36 6.55
C LEU A 129 -1.60 22.08 7.83
N ASP A 130 -2.38 23.03 8.35
CA ASP A 130 -2.09 23.68 9.64
C ASP A 130 -2.07 22.66 10.79
N SER A 131 -2.96 21.66 10.77
CA SER A 131 -2.97 20.64 11.82
C SER A 131 -1.85 19.61 11.69
N LEU A 132 -1.36 19.31 10.49
CA LEU A 132 -0.28 18.36 10.24
C LEU A 132 1.11 19.00 10.33
N TYR A 133 1.26 20.25 9.89
CA TYR A 133 2.52 20.95 9.69
C TYR A 133 2.61 22.30 10.42
N GLY A 134 1.59 22.69 11.20
CA GLY A 134 1.60 23.97 11.94
C GLY A 134 2.49 24.00 13.19
N ASP A 135 3.28 22.96 13.46
CA ASP A 135 4.38 22.99 14.42
C ASP A 135 5.69 23.30 13.68
N GLU A 136 6.52 24.21 14.21
CA GLU A 136 7.74 24.73 13.53
C GLU A 136 8.78 23.65 13.17
N THR A 137 8.55 22.40 13.55
CA THR A 137 9.47 21.29 13.38
C THR A 137 8.97 20.17 12.48
N THR A 138 7.72 20.14 12.00
CA THR A 138 7.24 19.04 11.12
C THR A 138 7.21 19.47 9.65
N THR A 139 7.87 18.67 8.81
CA THR A 139 7.86 18.77 7.35
C THR A 139 7.45 17.41 6.76
N SER A 140 7.00 17.37 5.50
CA SER A 140 6.67 16.11 4.78
C SER A 140 7.78 15.05 4.87
N ASP A 141 9.03 15.51 5.00
CA ASP A 141 10.20 14.64 4.98
C ASP A 141 10.53 14.04 6.35
N ASN A 142 10.09 14.66 7.44
CA ASN A 142 10.39 14.21 8.81
C ASN A 142 9.19 13.58 9.53
N ILE A 143 7.98 13.76 9.00
CA ILE A 143 6.77 13.20 9.62
C ILE A 143 6.85 11.68 9.72
N ALA A 144 7.40 11.00 8.71
CA ALA A 144 7.56 9.55 8.69
C ALA A 144 8.49 9.05 9.82
N SER A 145 9.60 9.74 10.09
CA SER A 145 10.50 9.34 11.18
C SER A 145 9.91 9.66 12.55
N MET A 146 9.20 10.78 12.69
CA MET A 146 8.54 11.18 13.94
C MET A 146 7.43 10.22 14.36
N VAL A 147 6.53 9.86 13.44
CA VAL A 147 5.37 9.04 13.77
C VAL A 147 5.71 7.55 13.86
N LYS A 148 6.92 7.12 13.45
CA LYS A 148 7.39 5.74 13.60
C LYS A 148 7.38 5.27 15.06
N ILE A 149 7.65 6.17 16.01
CA ILE A 149 7.73 5.89 17.46
C ILE A 149 6.32 5.92 18.11
N SER A 150 5.29 6.35 17.37
CA SER A 150 3.94 6.45 17.90
C SER A 150 3.31 5.08 18.23
N GLN A 151 2.48 5.05 19.27
CA GLN A 151 1.69 3.87 19.64
C GLN A 151 0.72 3.43 18.53
N SER A 152 0.23 4.36 17.71
CA SER A 152 -0.69 4.05 16.61
C SER A 152 0.04 3.62 15.33
N SER A 153 1.36 3.79 15.26
CA SER A 153 2.17 3.53 14.07
C SER A 153 2.08 2.07 13.60
N LYS A 154 2.31 1.12 14.52
CA LYS A 154 2.22 -0.32 14.26
C LYS A 154 0.84 -0.79 13.82
N PRO A 155 -0.26 -0.50 14.56
CA PRO A 155 -1.58 -0.95 14.14
C PRO A 155 -2.08 -0.28 12.86
N VAL A 156 -1.69 0.96 12.57
CA VAL A 156 -2.05 1.66 11.33
C VAL A 156 -1.30 1.08 10.14
N THR A 157 0.01 0.86 10.25
CA THR A 157 0.82 0.24 9.19
C THR A 157 0.29 -1.15 8.83
N LEU A 158 -0.07 -1.94 9.83
CA LEU A 158 -0.67 -3.25 9.63
C LEU A 158 -2.06 -3.15 8.99
N ALA A 159 -2.88 -2.17 9.38
CA ALA A 159 -4.17 -1.91 8.75
C ALA A 159 -4.03 -1.54 7.26
N VAL A 160 -3.06 -0.69 6.92
CA VAL A 160 -2.75 -0.30 5.54
C VAL A 160 -2.31 -1.52 4.73
N ALA A 161 -1.39 -2.33 5.25
CA ALA A 161 -0.95 -3.57 4.61
C ALA A 161 -2.13 -4.53 4.37
N ASN A 162 -3.00 -4.75 5.36
CA ASN A 162 -4.18 -5.62 5.22
C ASN A 162 -5.21 -5.09 4.22
N LEU A 163 -5.39 -3.77 4.14
CA LEU A 163 -6.27 -3.16 3.16
C LEU A 163 -5.71 -3.33 1.74
N TYR A 164 -4.40 -3.20 1.58
CA TYR A 164 -3.72 -3.43 0.30
C TYR A 164 -3.80 -4.89 -0.14
N LEU A 165 -3.53 -5.84 0.76
CA LEU A 165 -3.65 -7.29 0.49
C LEU A 165 -5.09 -7.68 0.09
N ARG A 166 -6.10 -6.97 0.60
CA ARG A 166 -7.50 -7.16 0.21
C ARG A 166 -7.92 -6.31 -1.00
N GLN A 167 -6.98 -5.64 -1.68
CA GLN A 167 -7.23 -4.79 -2.84
C GLN A 167 -8.26 -3.67 -2.60
N GLN A 168 -8.33 -3.18 -1.35
CA GLN A 168 -9.26 -2.10 -0.97
C GLN A 168 -8.65 -0.71 -1.06
N ILE A 169 -7.33 -0.64 -1.17
CA ILE A 169 -6.57 0.58 -1.39
C ILE A 169 -5.55 0.32 -2.49
N ILE A 170 -5.15 1.39 -3.17
CA ILE A 170 -3.95 1.44 -4.00
C ILE A 170 -3.02 2.48 -3.41
N PHE A 171 -1.73 2.35 -3.73
CA PHE A 171 -0.72 3.32 -3.35
C PHE A 171 -0.45 4.27 -4.52
N GLU A 172 -0.34 5.54 -4.21
CA GLU A 172 0.19 6.56 -5.09
C GLU A 172 1.51 7.08 -4.53
N ARG A 173 2.48 7.23 -5.41
CA ARG A 173 3.78 7.84 -5.09
C ARG A 173 3.80 9.21 -5.75
N VAL A 174 3.80 10.25 -4.93
CA VAL A 174 3.85 11.66 -5.36
C VAL A 174 5.31 12.09 -5.49
#